data_AF-A0A7X6ZUG0-F1
#
_entry.id   AF-A0A7X6ZUG0-F1
#
_cell.length_a   1.000
_cell.length_b   1.000
_cell.length_c   1.000
_cell.angle_alpha   90.00
_cell.angle_beta   90.00
_cell.angle_gamma   90.00
#
_symmetry.space_group_name_H-M   'P 1'
#
loop_
_entity.id
_entity.type
_entity.pdbx_description
1 polymer ?
#
loop_
_entity_poly.entity_id
_entity_poly.type
_entity_poly.pdbx_seq_one_letter_code
_entity_poly.pdbx_strand_id
1 'polypeptide(L)'
;MKKLLLIVLPFLTLNTFGYTPQDKNELKPRIVILTDVSTWETDDSESLVRLMVYADRFEIEGLIFTTGWSLSETRDDFLQLIHNAIDAYEKDLPHLMKRSGQSGFLEDESRQLLGYWPSPDYLRQRTMTGSRKRGMEFIGKENVSEGSNWIIKQADEIDDRPLWILVWGGGNTLGQAIWQVQQDRPEKELKAFLHKIPTYAITDQDRS
;
A
#
# COMPACT_ATOMS: atom_id res chain seq x y z
N MET A 1 -35.02 -71.47 6.49
CA MET A 1 -34.91 -70.06 6.04
C MET A 1 -34.19 -69.26 7.13
N LYS A 2 -32.87 -69.04 7.00
CA LYS A 2 -32.09 -68.24 7.96
C LYS A 2 -31.99 -66.82 7.43
N LYS A 3 -32.52 -65.83 8.16
CA LYS A 3 -32.50 -64.41 7.78
C LYS A 3 -31.08 -63.86 7.97
N LEU A 4 -30.49 -63.35 6.90
CA LEU A 4 -29.22 -62.63 6.89
C LEU A 4 -29.48 -61.19 7.37
N LEU A 5 -28.86 -60.79 8.48
CA LEU A 5 -28.96 -59.43 9.00
C LEU A 5 -27.93 -58.55 8.27
N LEU A 6 -28.37 -57.72 7.32
CA LEU A 6 -27.52 -56.68 6.71
C LEU A 6 -27.38 -55.52 7.69
N ILE A 7 -26.17 -55.30 8.19
CA ILE A 7 -25.80 -54.08 8.93
C ILE A 7 -25.33 -53.07 7.89
N VAL A 8 -26.14 -52.03 7.65
CA VAL A 8 -25.76 -50.89 6.82
C VAL A 8 -25.03 -49.89 7.73
N LEU A 9 -23.71 -49.80 7.60
CA LEU A 9 -22.92 -48.72 8.21
C LEU A 9 -23.15 -47.43 7.42
N PRO A 10 -23.55 -46.31 8.05
CA PRO A 10 -23.61 -45.03 7.36
C PRO A 10 -22.17 -44.54 7.14
N PHE A 11 -21.77 -44.39 5.88
CA PHE A 11 -20.56 -43.65 5.51
C PHE A 11 -20.80 -42.17 5.82
N LEU A 12 -20.32 -41.70 6.98
CA LEU A 12 -20.12 -40.27 7.21
C LEU A 12 -18.97 -39.81 6.31
N THR A 13 -19.29 -39.16 5.20
CA THR A 13 -18.31 -38.37 4.45
C THR A 13 -18.02 -37.10 5.25
N LEU A 14 -16.93 -37.11 6.01
CA LEU A 14 -16.36 -35.87 6.52
C LEU A 14 -15.90 -35.04 5.32
N ASN A 15 -16.68 -34.02 4.96
CA ASN A 15 -16.19 -32.93 4.14
C ASN A 15 -15.11 -32.21 4.96
N THR A 16 -13.86 -32.63 4.82
CA THR A 16 -12.73 -31.80 5.21
C THR A 16 -12.76 -30.59 4.29
N PHE A 17 -13.35 -29.49 4.75
CA PHE A 17 -12.97 -28.18 4.23
C PHE A 17 -11.45 -28.10 4.39
N GLY A 18 -10.73 -28.13 3.28
CA GLY A 18 -9.29 -27.96 3.27
C GLY A 18 -8.96 -26.57 3.79
N TYR A 19 -8.78 -26.44 5.10
CA TYR A 19 -8.02 -25.34 5.67
C TYR A 19 -6.57 -25.61 5.29
N THR A 20 -6.16 -25.14 4.12
CA THR A 20 -4.74 -24.99 3.84
C THR A 20 -4.24 -24.00 4.89
N PRO A 21 -3.32 -24.40 5.79
CA PRO A 21 -2.73 -23.45 6.71
C PRO A 21 -2.10 -22.34 5.87
N GLN A 22 -2.56 -21.10 6.06
CA GLN A 22 -1.90 -19.95 5.46
C GLN A 22 -0.45 -19.98 5.96
N ASP A 23 0.50 -19.99 5.03
CA ASP A 23 1.90 -20.10 5.36
C ASP A 23 2.29 -18.85 6.15
N LYS A 24 2.59 -19.02 7.44
CA LYS A 24 2.82 -17.90 8.38
C LYS A 24 4.08 -17.09 8.04
N ASN A 25 4.82 -17.50 7.01
CA ASN A 25 6.09 -16.92 6.60
C ASN A 25 6.01 -16.16 5.26
N GLU A 26 4.81 -15.95 4.72
CA GLU A 26 4.66 -15.12 3.51
C GLU A 26 4.82 -13.63 3.87
N LEU A 27 5.72 -12.94 3.17
CA LEU A 27 5.87 -11.49 3.27
C LEU A 27 4.71 -10.79 2.58
N LYS A 28 4.23 -9.69 3.15
CA LYS A 28 3.18 -8.89 2.52
C LYS A 28 3.65 -8.29 1.18
N PRO A 29 2.76 -8.09 0.20
CA PRO A 29 3.07 -7.25 -0.95
C PRO A 29 3.40 -5.80 -0.53
N ARG A 30 4.41 -5.21 -1.16
CA ARG A 30 4.88 -3.84 -0.90
C ARG A 30 4.07 -2.85 -1.71
N ILE A 31 3.53 -1.81 -1.07
CA ILE A 31 2.72 -0.79 -1.74
C ILE A 31 3.13 0.64 -1.34
N VAL A 32 3.10 1.54 -2.32
CA VAL A 32 3.12 2.99 -2.12
C VAL A 32 1.87 3.56 -2.77
N ILE A 33 1.18 4.45 -2.07
CA ILE A 33 -0.05 5.08 -2.54
C ILE A 33 0.22 6.55 -2.84
N LEU A 34 -0.22 7.00 -4.01
CA LEU A 34 -0.29 8.41 -4.40
C LEU A 34 -1.74 8.84 -4.35
N THR A 35 -2.10 9.73 -3.43
CA THR A 35 -3.49 10.13 -3.15
C THR A 35 -3.62 11.65 -3.19
N ASP A 36 -4.71 12.14 -3.77
CA ASP A 36 -5.10 13.55 -3.76
C ASP A 36 -6.28 13.80 -2.81
N VAL A 37 -6.33 13.02 -1.71
CA VAL A 37 -7.36 13.08 -0.67
C VAL A 37 -7.75 14.52 -0.33
N SER A 38 -9.06 14.76 -0.31
CA SER A 38 -9.61 16.10 -0.17
C SER A 38 -10.85 16.11 0.74
N THR A 39 -11.36 17.31 1.00
CA THR A 39 -12.62 17.50 1.74
C THR A 39 -13.84 17.60 0.82
N TRP A 40 -13.66 17.61 -0.51
CA TRP A 40 -14.74 17.78 -1.49
C TRP A 40 -15.12 16.47 -2.18
N GLU A 41 -14.17 15.54 -2.30
CA GLU A 41 -14.42 14.16 -2.74
C GLU A 41 -14.11 13.20 -1.59
N THR A 42 -14.95 12.19 -1.42
CA THR A 42 -14.90 11.31 -0.24
C THR A 42 -14.20 9.98 -0.50
N ASP A 43 -14.00 9.61 -1.76
CA ASP A 43 -13.54 8.29 -2.19
C ASP A 43 -12.12 7.95 -1.73
N ASP A 44 -11.19 8.92 -1.75
CA ASP A 44 -9.83 8.72 -1.22
C ASP A 44 -9.82 8.60 0.30
N SER A 45 -10.67 9.35 1.01
CA SER A 45 -10.85 9.20 2.46
C SER A 45 -11.45 7.83 2.82
N GLU A 46 -12.46 7.38 2.07
CA GLU A 46 -13.07 6.05 2.22
C GLU A 46 -12.07 4.92 1.90
N SER A 47 -11.24 5.11 0.87
CA SER A 47 -10.20 4.17 0.48
C SER A 47 -9.07 4.08 1.52
N LEU A 48 -8.70 5.19 2.17
CA LEU A 48 -7.80 5.19 3.32
C LEU A 48 -8.38 4.38 4.49
N VAL A 49 -9.65 4.58 4.85
CA VAL A 49 -10.30 3.78 5.91
C VAL A 49 -10.28 2.29 5.56
N ARG A 50 -10.62 1.94 4.31
CA ARG A 50 -10.57 0.55 3.83
C ARG A 50 -9.15 -0.01 3.90
N LEU A 51 -8.13 0.76 3.51
CA LEU A 51 -6.74 0.35 3.59
C LEU A 51 -6.34 0.05 5.04
N MET A 52 -6.69 0.92 5.99
CA MET A 52 -6.32 0.76 7.40
C MET A 52 -6.87 -0.54 8.00
N VAL A 53 -8.13 -0.88 7.71
CA VAL A 53 -8.74 -2.14 8.21
C VAL A 53 -8.26 -3.41 7.47
N TYR A 54 -7.41 -3.24 6.47
CA TYR A 54 -6.69 -4.29 5.73
C TYR A 54 -5.16 -4.11 5.80
N ALA A 55 -4.65 -3.32 6.75
CA ALA A 55 -3.22 -3.07 6.91
C ALA A 55 -2.43 -4.36 7.23
N ASP A 56 -3.12 -5.43 7.64
CA ASP A 56 -2.55 -6.78 7.80
C ASP A 56 -2.19 -7.47 6.48
N ARG A 57 -2.65 -6.95 5.33
CA ARG A 57 -2.47 -7.56 4.01
C ARG A 57 -1.38 -6.93 3.18
N PHE A 58 -1.03 -5.67 3.44
CA PHE A 58 -0.05 -4.92 2.65
C PHE A 58 1.03 -4.32 3.54
N GLU A 59 2.26 -4.33 3.04
CA GLU A 59 3.36 -3.54 3.60
C GLU A 59 3.23 -2.15 3.01
N ILE A 60 2.58 -1.26 3.77
CA ILE A 60 2.34 0.12 3.37
C ILE A 60 3.68 0.85 3.53
N GLU A 61 4.38 1.06 2.43
CA GLU A 61 5.68 1.70 2.43
C GLU A 61 5.61 3.20 2.22
N GLY A 62 4.51 3.71 1.66
CA GLY A 62 4.31 5.15 1.49
C GLY A 62 2.85 5.51 1.35
N LEU A 63 2.44 6.56 2.07
CA LEU A 63 1.20 7.30 1.90
C LEU A 63 1.58 8.70 1.46
N ILE A 64 1.61 8.90 0.14
CA ILE A 64 2.13 10.14 -0.46
C ILE A 64 0.94 10.99 -0.90
N PHE A 65 0.74 12.10 -0.21
CA PHE A 65 -0.21 13.12 -0.63
C PHE A 65 0.33 13.88 -1.85
N THR A 66 -0.47 13.99 -2.91
CA THR A 66 -0.07 14.60 -4.18
C THR A 66 -1.27 15.31 -4.83
N THR A 67 -1.08 15.83 -6.02
CA THR A 67 -2.13 16.37 -6.88
C THR A 67 -2.92 15.28 -7.61
N GLY A 68 -4.05 15.64 -8.23
CA GLY A 68 -4.89 14.71 -8.99
C GLY A 68 -6.16 15.38 -9.50
N TRP A 69 -7.25 14.64 -9.68
CA TRP A 69 -8.53 15.21 -10.11
C TRP A 69 -9.05 16.26 -9.11
N SER A 70 -8.92 15.96 -7.82
CA SER A 70 -9.41 16.76 -6.69
C SER A 70 -8.59 18.03 -6.46
N LEU A 71 -7.30 18.04 -6.85
CA LEU A 71 -6.36 19.13 -6.58
C LEU A 71 -5.37 19.36 -7.72
N SER A 72 -5.38 20.55 -8.32
CA SER A 72 -4.33 20.99 -9.25
C SER A 72 -3.05 21.46 -8.56
N GLU A 73 -3.15 21.86 -7.29
CA GLU A 73 -2.04 22.24 -6.42
C GLU A 73 -2.34 21.71 -5.02
N THR A 74 -1.34 21.10 -4.38
CA THR A 74 -1.51 20.51 -3.03
C THR A 74 -1.76 21.59 -2.00
N ARG A 75 -2.43 21.22 -0.90
CA ARG A 75 -2.58 22.07 0.28
C ARG A 75 -2.03 21.37 1.51
N ASP A 76 -1.16 22.05 2.25
CA ASP A 76 -0.47 21.43 3.39
C ASP A 76 -1.43 20.91 4.47
N ASP A 77 -2.59 21.57 4.64
CA ASP A 77 -3.61 21.16 5.61
C ASP A 77 -4.28 19.83 5.23
N PHE A 78 -4.22 19.40 3.98
CA PHE A 78 -4.89 18.17 3.52
C PHE A 78 -4.06 16.90 3.79
N LEU A 79 -2.74 17.02 4.01
CA LEU A 79 -1.94 15.90 4.51
C LEU A 79 -2.50 15.36 5.84
N GLN A 80 -3.09 16.25 6.65
CA GLN A 80 -3.76 15.88 7.91
C GLN A 80 -4.90 14.88 7.71
N LEU A 81 -5.52 14.80 6.52
CA LEU A 81 -6.57 13.82 6.24
C LEU A 81 -6.04 12.38 6.27
N ILE A 82 -4.80 12.16 5.81
CA ILE A 82 -4.12 10.86 5.94
C ILE A 82 -3.86 10.56 7.42
N HIS A 83 -3.35 11.53 8.17
CA HIS A 83 -3.12 11.38 9.61
C HIS A 83 -4.42 11.10 10.38
N ASN A 84 -5.53 11.72 10.02
CA ASN A 84 -6.84 11.44 10.65
C ASN A 84 -7.26 9.98 10.45
N ALA A 85 -6.99 9.38 9.28
CA ALA A 85 -7.23 7.96 9.05
C ALA A 85 -6.32 7.07 9.92
N ILE A 86 -5.05 7.45 10.09
CA ILE A 86 -4.10 6.75 10.97
C ILE A 86 -4.52 6.88 12.45
N ASP A 87 -4.99 8.05 12.88
CA ASP A 87 -5.45 8.30 14.26
C ASP A 87 -6.74 7.53 14.57
N ALA A 88 -7.61 7.32 13.58
CA ALA A 88 -8.76 6.45 13.70
C ALA A 88 -8.32 4.98 13.79
N TYR A 89 -7.42 4.55 12.90
CA TYR A 89 -6.81 3.21 12.92
C TYR A 89 -6.18 2.88 14.26
N GLU A 90 -5.40 3.78 14.84
CA GLU A 90 -4.75 3.60 16.15
C GLU A 90 -5.74 3.26 17.26
N LYS A 91 -6.92 3.88 17.26
CA LYS A 91 -7.98 3.59 18.24
C LYS A 91 -8.56 2.20 18.08
N ASP A 92 -8.68 1.73 16.84
CA ASP A 92 -9.24 0.41 16.51
C ASP A 92 -8.19 -0.71 16.53
N LEU A 93 -6.91 -0.37 16.46
CA LEU A 93 -5.79 -1.29 16.34
C LEU A 93 -5.75 -2.39 17.42
N PRO A 94 -6.00 -2.10 18.72
CA PRO A 94 -6.08 -3.15 19.74
C PRO A 94 -7.16 -4.21 19.47
N HIS A 95 -8.21 -3.87 18.72
CA HIS A 95 -9.25 -4.83 18.29
C HIS A 95 -8.85 -5.55 17.01
N LEU A 96 -8.23 -4.87 16.06
CA LEU A 96 -7.75 -5.45 14.80
C LEU A 96 -6.68 -6.52 15.04
N MET A 97 -5.70 -6.25 15.90
CA MET A 97 -4.62 -7.17 16.29
C MET A 97 -5.13 -8.51 16.82
N LYS A 98 -6.32 -8.55 17.44
CA LYS A 98 -6.93 -9.81 17.94
C LYS A 98 -7.24 -10.79 16.81
N ARG A 99 -7.46 -10.32 15.58
CA ARG A 99 -7.77 -11.16 14.40
C ARG A 99 -6.61 -12.07 14.02
N SER A 100 -5.38 -11.63 14.23
CA SER A 100 -4.15 -12.41 13.97
C SER A 100 -3.45 -12.88 15.25
N GLY A 101 -4.02 -12.60 16.42
CA GLY A 101 -3.40 -12.92 17.70
C GLY A 101 -2.15 -12.10 18.00
N GLN A 102 -1.96 -10.96 17.35
CA GLN A 102 -0.82 -10.08 17.58
C GLN A 102 -0.93 -9.42 18.97
N SER A 103 0.18 -9.38 19.70
CA SER A 103 0.25 -8.85 21.07
C SER A 103 1.18 -7.65 21.24
N GLY A 104 1.91 -7.28 20.19
CA GLY A 104 2.84 -6.14 20.17
C GLY A 104 3.29 -5.82 18.76
N PHE A 105 4.21 -4.86 18.64
CA PHE A 105 4.86 -4.48 17.38
C PHE A 105 6.29 -5.00 17.33
N LEU A 106 6.80 -5.21 16.13
CA LEU A 106 8.21 -5.53 15.91
C LEU A 106 9.06 -4.29 16.23
N GLU A 107 10.30 -4.51 16.70
CA GLU A 107 11.26 -3.40 16.83
C GLU A 107 11.64 -2.83 15.47
N ASP A 108 11.72 -3.71 14.46
CA ASP A 108 11.92 -3.37 13.07
C ASP A 108 10.72 -3.86 12.25
N GLU A 109 9.92 -2.90 11.79
CA GLU A 109 8.73 -3.14 10.98
C GLU A 109 9.01 -3.00 9.48
N SER A 110 10.28 -2.88 9.06
CA SER A 110 10.68 -2.74 7.65
C SER A 110 10.35 -3.95 6.79
N ARG A 111 10.10 -5.11 7.40
CA ARG A 111 9.59 -6.31 6.73
C ARG A 111 8.49 -6.97 7.53
N GLN A 112 7.33 -7.10 6.91
CA GLN A 112 6.10 -7.51 7.55
C GLN A 112 5.56 -8.80 6.93
N LEU A 113 5.22 -9.75 7.80
CA LEU A 113 4.54 -10.98 7.41
C LEU A 113 3.05 -10.74 7.22
N LEU A 114 2.44 -11.54 6.36
CA LEU A 114 1.01 -11.51 6.11
C LEU A 114 0.23 -11.78 7.42
N GLY A 115 -0.71 -10.90 7.76
CA GLY A 115 -1.45 -10.92 9.02
C GLY A 115 -0.89 -10.02 10.13
N TYR A 116 0.32 -9.46 9.98
CA TYR A 116 0.90 -8.49 10.91
C TYR A 116 0.22 -7.12 10.77
N TRP A 117 -0.20 -6.48 11.85
CA TRP A 117 -0.73 -5.11 11.85
C TRP A 117 0.40 -4.11 12.16
N PRO A 118 0.68 -3.14 11.26
CA PRO A 118 1.73 -2.15 11.49
C PRO A 118 1.38 -1.19 12.62
N SER A 119 2.40 -0.69 13.31
CA SER A 119 2.21 0.36 14.30
C SER A 119 1.72 1.67 13.64
N PRO A 120 0.97 2.52 14.37
CA PRO A 120 0.59 3.84 13.87
C PRO A 120 1.80 4.70 13.53
N ASP A 121 2.87 4.63 14.33
CA ASP A 121 4.10 5.41 14.11
C ASP A 121 4.84 4.98 12.85
N TYR A 122 4.86 3.68 12.53
CA TYR A 122 5.37 3.18 11.26
C TYR A 122 4.65 3.83 10.07
N LEU A 123 3.32 3.95 10.13
CA LEU A 123 2.52 4.57 9.08
C LEU A 123 2.75 6.08 8.99
N ARG A 124 2.86 6.77 10.13
CA ARG A 124 3.15 8.22 10.17
C ARG A 124 4.51 8.54 9.58
N GLN A 125 5.54 7.75 9.91
CA GLN A 125 6.89 7.92 9.35
C GLN A 125 6.96 7.68 7.84
N ARG A 126 5.92 7.05 7.26
CA ARG A 126 5.77 6.77 5.83
C ARG A 126 4.71 7.64 5.17
N THR A 127 4.28 8.69 5.85
CA THR A 127 3.33 9.66 5.30
C THR A 127 4.08 10.93 4.95
N MET A 128 3.96 11.40 3.71
CA MET A 128 4.71 12.54 3.20
C MET A 128 4.01 13.21 2.02
N THR A 129 4.57 14.30 1.51
CA THR A 129 4.06 14.98 0.31
C THR A 129 4.90 14.69 -0.93
N GLY A 130 4.23 14.50 -2.06
CA GLY A 130 4.80 14.35 -3.40
C GLY A 130 4.86 15.67 -4.18
N SER A 131 4.63 15.58 -5.48
CA SER A 131 4.56 16.73 -6.39
C SER A 131 3.50 17.72 -5.93
N ARG A 132 3.87 19.00 -5.98
CA ARG A 132 3.02 20.10 -5.49
C ARG A 132 2.04 20.63 -6.53
N LYS A 133 2.37 20.47 -7.82
CA LYS A 133 1.58 20.98 -8.95
C LYS A 133 1.29 19.85 -9.93
N ARG A 134 0.05 19.80 -10.41
CA ARG A 134 -0.47 18.73 -11.26
C ARG A 134 0.01 18.86 -12.70
N GLY A 135 0.36 17.74 -13.33
CA GLY A 135 0.64 17.69 -14.76
C GLY A 135 2.10 17.37 -15.09
N MET A 136 2.31 16.86 -16.30
CA MET A 136 3.62 16.46 -16.83
C MET A 136 4.56 17.64 -17.02
N GLU A 137 4.03 18.84 -17.28
CA GLU A 137 4.80 20.06 -17.50
C GLU A 137 5.63 20.51 -16.28
N PHE A 138 5.27 20.01 -15.09
CA PHE A 138 6.00 20.31 -13.86
C PHE A 138 7.11 19.30 -13.57
N ILE A 139 7.21 18.18 -14.29
CA ILE A 139 8.29 17.22 -14.09
C ILE A 139 9.63 17.85 -14.50
N GLY A 140 10.61 17.80 -13.60
CA GLY A 140 11.92 18.39 -13.81
C GLY A 140 12.67 18.71 -12.52
N LYS A 141 13.74 19.50 -12.65
CA LYS A 141 14.65 19.85 -11.54
C LYS A 141 13.94 20.48 -10.34
N GLU A 142 12.88 21.24 -10.59
CA GLU A 142 12.18 22.03 -9.56
C GLU A 142 11.04 21.27 -8.86
N ASN A 143 10.75 20.01 -9.24
CA ASN A 143 9.64 19.22 -8.71
C ASN A 143 10.09 18.02 -7.86
N VAL A 144 11.38 17.96 -7.49
CA VAL A 144 11.88 16.98 -6.51
C VAL A 144 11.12 17.13 -5.19
N SER A 145 10.55 16.04 -4.67
CA SER A 145 9.74 16.02 -3.46
C SER A 145 10.20 14.91 -2.51
N GLU A 146 9.72 14.95 -1.26
CA GLU A 146 9.94 13.86 -0.32
C GLU A 146 9.37 12.54 -0.87
N GLY A 147 8.16 12.60 -1.43
CA GLY A 147 7.52 11.45 -2.08
C GLY A 147 8.31 10.87 -3.26
N SER A 148 8.83 11.71 -4.18
CA SER A 148 9.60 11.20 -5.32
C SER A 148 10.91 10.54 -4.87
N ASN A 149 11.61 11.15 -3.90
CA ASN A 149 12.82 10.56 -3.30
C ASN A 149 12.52 9.27 -2.56
N TRP A 150 11.36 9.19 -1.88
CA TRP A 150 10.95 8.01 -1.14
C TRP A 150 10.68 6.82 -2.06
N ILE A 151 9.97 7.02 -3.17
CA ILE A 151 9.74 5.97 -4.18
C ILE A 151 11.09 5.40 -4.66
N ILE A 152 12.06 6.27 -4.96
CA ILE A 152 13.39 5.84 -5.40
C ILE A 152 14.07 5.00 -4.32
N LYS A 153 14.09 5.51 -3.08
CA LYS A 153 14.69 4.84 -1.93
C LYS A 153 14.09 3.45 -1.71
N GLN A 154 12.76 3.32 -1.70
CA GLN A 154 12.07 2.05 -1.45
C GLN A 154 12.24 1.04 -2.60
N ALA A 155 12.27 1.51 -3.86
CA ALA A 155 12.55 0.64 -5.00
C ALA A 155 14.01 0.15 -5.00
N ASP A 156 14.95 0.93 -4.47
CA ASP A 156 16.36 0.55 -4.38
C ASP A 156 16.68 -0.46 -3.26
N GLU A 157 15.73 -0.73 -2.36
CA GLU A 157 15.92 -1.72 -1.32
C GLU A 157 16.24 -3.12 -1.90
N ILE A 158 17.02 -3.87 -1.13
CA ILE A 158 17.38 -5.26 -1.43
C ILE A 158 16.19 -6.15 -1.06
N ASP A 159 15.16 -6.05 -1.89
CA ASP A 159 13.93 -6.82 -1.81
C ASP A 159 13.55 -7.33 -3.21
N ASP A 160 13.29 -8.63 -3.30
CA ASP A 160 12.88 -9.27 -4.56
C ASP A 160 11.39 -9.00 -4.86
N ARG A 161 10.59 -8.57 -3.87
CA ARG A 161 9.20 -8.18 -4.08
C ARG A 161 9.15 -6.85 -4.84
N PRO A 162 8.30 -6.74 -5.88
CA PRO A 162 8.07 -5.45 -6.53
C PRO A 162 7.44 -4.45 -5.55
N LEU A 163 7.75 -3.17 -5.74
CA LEU A 163 7.10 -2.05 -5.05
C LEU A 163 5.92 -1.58 -5.90
N TRP A 164 4.70 -1.96 -5.53
CA TRP A 164 3.52 -1.54 -6.27
C TRP A 164 3.21 -0.06 -6.03
N ILE A 165 3.16 0.73 -7.09
CA ILE A 165 2.76 2.13 -7.02
C ILE A 165 1.27 2.23 -7.38
N LEU A 166 0.44 2.55 -6.39
CA LEU A 166 -1.00 2.69 -6.53
C LEU A 166 -1.34 4.17 -6.68
N VAL A 167 -1.76 4.58 -7.87
CA VAL A 167 -2.06 5.97 -8.19
C VAL A 167 -3.56 6.19 -8.05
N TRP A 168 -3.98 6.75 -6.91
CA TRP A 168 -5.38 7.07 -6.60
C TRP A 168 -5.74 8.47 -7.12
N GLY A 169 -4.79 9.40 -7.07
CA GLY A 169 -4.88 10.73 -7.71
C GLY A 169 -4.02 10.84 -8.97
N GLY A 170 -3.09 11.79 -8.97
CA GLY A 170 -2.11 12.04 -10.03
C GLY A 170 -0.84 11.19 -9.92
N GLY A 171 -0.27 10.81 -11.07
CA GLY A 171 0.94 9.99 -11.20
C GLY A 171 2.25 10.79 -11.33
N ASN A 172 2.19 12.12 -11.36
CA ASN A 172 3.35 12.99 -11.59
C ASN A 172 4.46 12.84 -10.54
N THR A 173 4.14 12.45 -9.30
CA THR A 173 5.16 12.11 -8.28
C THR A 173 5.98 10.87 -8.68
N LEU A 174 5.32 9.86 -9.26
CA LEU A 174 6.02 8.71 -9.85
C LEU A 174 6.80 9.13 -11.10
N GLY A 175 6.19 9.94 -11.98
CA GLY A 175 6.86 10.48 -13.15
C GLY A 175 8.14 11.25 -12.79
N GLN A 176 8.09 12.03 -11.71
CA GLN A 176 9.22 12.76 -11.15
C GLN A 176 10.31 11.81 -10.62
N ALA A 177 9.94 10.74 -9.91
CA ALA A 177 10.89 9.73 -9.44
C ALA A 177 11.62 9.07 -10.61
N ILE A 178 10.90 8.69 -11.67
CA ILE A 178 11.46 8.11 -12.89
C ILE A 178 12.38 9.13 -13.58
N TRP A 179 11.96 10.38 -13.70
CA TRP A 179 12.76 11.45 -14.29
C TRP A 179 14.08 11.66 -13.54
N GLN A 180 14.06 11.67 -12.21
CA GLN A 180 15.26 11.78 -11.37
C GLN A 180 16.22 10.61 -11.65
N VAL A 181 15.73 9.36 -11.61
CA VAL A 181 16.55 8.18 -11.92
C VAL A 181 17.14 8.25 -13.33
N GLN A 182 16.38 8.74 -14.30
CA GLN A 182 16.86 8.92 -15.67
C GLN A 182 17.98 9.97 -15.78
N GLN A 183 17.97 11.01 -14.95
CA GLN A 183 19.05 12.02 -14.95
C GLN A 183 20.32 11.49 -14.27
N ASP A 184 20.16 10.70 -13.21
CA ASP A 184 21.26 10.36 -12.31
C ASP A 184 21.91 9.00 -12.62
N ARG A 185 21.23 8.13 -13.37
CA ARG A 185 21.66 6.74 -13.58
C ARG A 185 21.76 6.35 -15.06
N PRO A 186 22.66 5.42 -15.42
CA PRO A 186 22.72 4.85 -16.76
C PRO A 186 21.41 4.14 -17.15
N GLU A 187 21.15 4.02 -18.45
CA GLU A 187 19.95 3.39 -19.01
C GLU A 187 19.68 1.98 -18.44
N LYS A 188 20.73 1.20 -18.21
CA LYS A 188 20.62 -0.15 -17.62
C LYS A 188 20.00 -0.11 -16.22
N GLU A 189 20.39 0.86 -15.41
CA GLU A 189 19.88 1.03 -14.04
C GLU A 189 18.48 1.63 -14.04
N LEU A 190 18.19 2.58 -14.94
CA LEU A 190 16.83 3.07 -15.15
C LEU A 190 15.87 1.92 -15.51
N LYS A 191 16.28 1.03 -16.44
CA LYS A 191 15.46 -0.13 -16.80
C LYS A 191 15.25 -1.07 -15.62
N ALA A 192 16.28 -1.32 -14.82
CA ALA A 192 16.17 -2.14 -13.61
C ALA A 192 15.21 -1.50 -12.59
N PHE A 193 15.28 -0.19 -12.40
CA PHE A 193 14.36 0.58 -11.55
C PHE A 193 12.91 0.42 -12.03
N LEU A 194 12.64 0.66 -13.32
CA LEU A 194 11.30 0.52 -13.91
C LEU A 194 10.70 -0.88 -13.73
N HIS A 195 11.52 -1.94 -13.77
CA HIS A 195 11.06 -3.31 -13.52
C HIS A 195 10.64 -3.58 -12.07
N LYS A 196 11.10 -2.76 -11.11
CA LYS A 196 10.76 -2.91 -9.69
C LYS A 196 9.48 -2.19 -9.27
N ILE A 197 8.95 -1.28 -10.10
CA ILE A 197 7.82 -0.40 -9.75
C ILE A 197 6.57 -0.64 -10.62
N PRO A 198 5.96 -1.84 -10.60
CA PRO A 198 4.70 -2.03 -11.29
C PRO A 198 3.67 -1.04 -10.76
N THR A 199 2.91 -0.45 -11.68
CA THR A 199 2.04 0.68 -11.37
C THR A 199 0.60 0.33 -11.69
N TYR A 200 -0.31 0.67 -10.78
CA TYR A 200 -1.75 0.57 -10.97
C TYR A 200 -2.35 1.97 -10.86
N ALA A 201 -2.88 2.50 -11.95
CA ALA A 201 -3.50 3.83 -11.97
C ALA A 201 -5.03 3.74 -11.98
N ILE A 202 -5.67 4.41 -11.02
CA ILE A 202 -7.11 4.60 -10.96
C ILE A 202 -7.45 5.80 -11.83
N THR A 203 -7.69 5.53 -13.10
CA THR A 203 -7.80 6.56 -14.15
C THR A 203 -6.52 7.39 -14.28
N ASP A 204 -6.42 8.22 -15.32
CA ASP A 204 -5.28 9.13 -15.51
C ASP A 204 -5.73 10.55 -15.14
N GLN A 205 -5.30 11.04 -13.98
CA GLN A 205 -5.87 12.24 -13.35
C GLN A 205 -4.97 13.47 -13.36
N ASP A 206 -3.75 13.39 -13.93
CA ASP A 206 -2.85 14.56 -14.02
C ASP A 206 -3.25 15.55 -15.12
N ARG A 207 -4.15 15.13 -16.01
CA ARG A 207 -4.62 15.81 -17.22
C ARG A 207 -3.53 16.09 -18.26
N SER A 208 -3.99 15.91 -19.49
CA SER A 208 -3.47 16.35 -20.79
C SER A 208 -3.02 17.80 -20.91
#